data_AF-A0A382N654-F1
#
_entry.id   AF-A0A382N654-F1
#
_cell.length_a   1.000
_cell.length_b   1.000
_cell.length_c   1.000
_cell.angle_alpha   90.00
_cell.angle_beta   90.00
_cell.angle_gamma   90.00
#
_symmetry.space_group_name_H-M   'P 1'
#
loop_
_entity.id
_entity.type
_entity.pdbx_description
1 polymer ?
#
loop_
_entity_poly.entity_id
_entity_poly.type
_entity_poly.pdbx_seq_one_letter_code
_entity_poly.pdbx_strand_id
1 'polypeptide(L)'
;QFHQARPPEQLFDIETDPHEVNNLANDPRHAGALKELRARMQKRLREINDLSFYPESHMVKEALGNGVEYGKKHHAEVERLAAISDLALLAFEDARKPLARAMGSDKQWDRYWACITASVFGKSAKPLVHDAKKLLSDENLMVRARAAEFLGSIKALDPMPTLIGVLNESKSTQEILLTFNMVVYLRDYKGYAFDLSQVKLKTKGGESSRRTDYLSGKGKL
;
A
#
# COMPACT_ATOMS: atom_id res chain seq x y z
N GLN A 1 13.88 15.15 -0.76
CA GLN A 1 13.55 14.34 -1.96
C GLN A 1 12.03 14.07 -2.00
N PHE A 2 11.20 15.07 -2.32
CA PHE A 2 9.72 14.95 -2.19
C PHE A 2 8.99 14.40 -3.43
N HIS A 3 9.66 14.27 -4.58
CA HIS A 3 9.03 13.92 -5.87
C HIS A 3 9.48 12.59 -6.48
N GLN A 4 10.36 11.84 -5.81
CA GLN A 4 10.83 10.53 -6.28
C GLN A 4 10.17 9.40 -5.48
N ALA A 5 10.15 8.20 -6.06
CA ALA A 5 9.69 7.01 -5.35
C ALA A 5 10.54 6.79 -4.11
N ARG A 6 9.90 6.55 -2.97
CA ARG A 6 10.61 6.26 -1.72
C ARG A 6 11.23 4.85 -1.83
N PRO A 7 12.50 4.68 -1.44
CA PRO A 7 13.10 3.36 -1.36
C PRO A 7 12.40 2.50 -0.29
N PRO A 8 12.59 1.18 -0.30
CA PRO A 8 12.00 0.28 0.70
C PRO A 8 12.46 0.58 2.14
N GLU A 9 13.63 1.18 2.29
CA GLU A 9 14.18 1.60 3.58
C GLU A 9 15.08 2.83 3.43
N GLN A 10 15.19 3.60 4.51
CA GLN A 10 16.05 4.76 4.62
C GLN A 10 16.76 4.73 5.98
N LEU A 11 18.00 5.22 6.02
CA LEU A 11 18.78 5.37 7.24
C LEU A 11 19.33 6.78 7.30
N PHE A 12 19.20 7.42 8.46
CA PHE A 12 19.67 8.78 8.69
C PHE A 12 20.50 8.83 9.97
N ASP A 13 21.54 9.65 9.95
CA ASP A 13 22.27 10.04 11.14
C ASP A 13 21.67 11.35 11.66
N ILE A 14 20.88 11.27 12.73
CA ILE A 14 20.15 12.43 13.26
C ILE A 14 21.07 13.48 13.92
N GLU A 15 22.30 13.11 14.30
CA GLU A 15 23.23 14.06 14.91
C GLU A 15 23.85 14.96 13.85
N THR A 16 24.23 14.39 12.70
CA THR A 16 24.88 15.11 11.59
C THR A 16 23.91 15.54 10.48
N ASP A 17 22.72 14.94 10.42
CA ASP A 17 21.62 15.26 9.50
C ASP A 17 20.25 15.33 10.23
N PRO A 18 20.01 16.39 11.04
CA PRO A 18 18.76 16.56 11.80
C PRO A 18 17.50 16.69 10.94
N HIS A 19 17.65 16.91 9.64
CA HIS A 19 16.56 17.09 8.68
C HIS A 19 16.36 15.87 7.76
N GLU A 20 17.08 14.77 8.00
CA GLU A 20 16.90 13.49 7.29
C GLU A 20 16.95 13.64 5.76
N VAL A 21 17.87 14.47 5.28
CA VAL A 21 18.02 14.76 3.84
C VAL A 21 18.87 13.71 3.15
N ASN A 22 19.88 13.17 3.84
CA ASN A 22 20.91 12.30 3.31
C ASN A 22 20.65 10.85 3.70
N ASN A 23 20.01 10.10 2.80
CA ASN A 23 19.77 8.68 3.03
C ASN A 23 21.07 7.84 2.95
N LEU A 24 21.48 7.26 4.06
CA LEU A 24 22.67 6.42 4.25
C LEU A 24 22.41 4.92 3.98
N ALA A 25 21.20 4.52 3.61
CA ALA A 25 20.84 3.09 3.49
C ALA A 25 21.68 2.32 2.46
N ASN A 26 22.21 2.99 1.44
CA ASN A 26 23.06 2.37 0.42
C ASN A 26 24.56 2.56 0.68
N ASP A 27 24.95 3.20 1.79
CA ASP A 27 26.36 3.40 2.14
C ASP A 27 26.91 2.14 2.83
N PRO A 28 27.91 1.45 2.25
CA PRO A 28 28.49 0.24 2.83
C PRO A 28 29.05 0.43 4.25
N ARG A 29 29.48 1.66 4.61
CA ARG A 29 30.00 1.99 5.94
C ARG A 29 28.92 1.85 7.02
N HIS A 30 27.65 2.06 6.67
CA HIS A 30 26.53 1.99 7.58
C HIS A 30 25.73 0.68 7.46
N ALA A 31 26.18 -0.27 6.64
CA ALA A 31 25.46 -1.54 6.40
C ALA A 31 25.23 -2.37 7.67
N GLY A 32 26.15 -2.30 8.65
CA GLY A 32 25.99 -2.95 9.95
C GLY A 32 24.83 -2.36 10.76
N ALA A 33 24.83 -1.02 10.93
CA ALA A 33 23.78 -0.29 11.64
C ALA A 33 22.40 -0.46 10.96
N LEU A 34 22.36 -0.39 9.63
CA LEU A 34 21.14 -0.62 8.86
C LEU A 34 20.54 -2.00 9.15
N LYS A 35 21.35 -3.06 9.11
CA LYS A 35 20.91 -4.43 9.38
C LYS A 35 20.41 -4.59 10.82
N GLU A 36 21.11 -4.00 11.79
CA GLU A 36 20.70 -4.05 13.20
C GLU A 36 19.35 -3.35 13.42
N LEU A 37 19.21 -2.11 12.96
CA LEU A 37 17.99 -1.33 13.13
C LEU A 37 16.80 -1.97 12.41
N ARG A 38 17.02 -2.49 11.19
CA ARG A 38 16.01 -3.26 10.46
C ARG A 38 15.53 -4.47 11.27
N ALA A 39 16.46 -5.28 11.79
CA ALA A 39 16.10 -6.47 12.57
C ALA A 39 15.33 -6.09 13.85
N ARG A 40 15.73 -5.02 14.53
CA ARG A 40 15.04 -4.51 15.72
C ARG A 40 13.63 -4.01 15.40
N MET A 41 13.46 -3.27 14.30
CA MET A 41 12.15 -2.81 13.84
C MET A 41 11.25 -3.99 13.48
N GLN A 42 11.74 -4.92 12.66
CA GLN A 42 11.01 -6.13 12.26
C GLN A 42 10.54 -6.95 13.48
N LYS A 43 11.42 -7.14 14.47
CA LYS A 43 11.08 -7.80 15.73
C LYS A 43 10.00 -7.02 16.47
N ARG A 44 10.17 -5.70 16.65
CA ARG A 44 9.25 -4.86 17.41
C ARG A 44 7.84 -4.86 16.82
N LEU A 45 7.71 -4.71 15.51
CA LEU A 45 6.41 -4.68 14.82
C LEU A 45 5.60 -5.97 15.04
N ARG A 46 6.28 -7.12 15.10
CA ARG A 46 5.67 -8.43 15.38
C ARG A 46 5.31 -8.60 16.85
N GLU A 47 6.20 -8.19 17.75
CA GLU A 47 5.98 -8.27 19.20
C GLU A 47 4.74 -7.48 19.65
N ILE A 48 4.54 -6.29 19.07
CA ILE A 48 3.38 -5.44 19.43
C ILE A 48 2.10 -5.81 18.68
N ASN A 49 2.15 -6.76 17.75
CA ASN A 49 1.06 -7.08 16.84
C ASN A 49 0.56 -5.83 16.11
N ASP A 50 1.46 -5.13 15.40
CA ASP A 50 1.13 -3.85 14.78
C ASP A 50 -0.08 -3.98 13.84
N LEU A 51 -1.20 -3.40 14.25
CA LEU A 51 -2.45 -3.49 13.50
C LEU A 51 -2.41 -2.67 12.21
N SER A 52 -1.40 -1.80 12.03
CA SER A 52 -1.19 -1.04 10.80
C SER A 52 -0.87 -1.95 9.59
N PHE A 53 -0.65 -3.25 9.81
CA PHE A 53 -0.65 -4.24 8.74
C PHE A 53 -2.05 -4.54 8.17
N TYR A 54 -3.13 -4.06 8.77
CA TYR A 54 -4.46 -4.13 8.16
C TYR A 54 -4.80 -2.81 7.46
N PRO A 55 -5.58 -2.82 6.37
CA PRO A 55 -6.13 -1.58 5.84
C PRO A 55 -7.02 -0.92 6.90
N GLU A 56 -6.98 0.40 6.97
CA GLU A 56 -7.74 1.18 7.96
C GLU A 56 -9.24 0.85 7.93
N SER A 57 -9.80 0.60 6.75
CA SER A 57 -11.21 0.19 6.59
C SER A 57 -11.55 -1.10 7.35
N HIS A 58 -10.61 -2.03 7.46
CA HIS A 58 -10.75 -3.26 8.25
C HIS A 58 -10.54 -2.98 9.74
N MET A 59 -9.53 -2.19 10.11
CA MET A 59 -9.27 -1.84 11.50
C MET A 59 -10.46 -1.12 12.16
N VAL A 60 -11.07 -0.17 11.45
CA VAL A 60 -12.25 0.56 11.92
C VAL A 60 -13.42 -0.38 12.23
N LYS A 61 -13.60 -1.39 11.37
CA LYS A 61 -14.71 -2.33 11.47
C LYS A 61 -14.50 -3.39 12.55
N GLU A 62 -13.28 -3.89 12.71
CA GLU A 62 -13.02 -5.12 13.46
C GLU A 62 -12.17 -4.92 14.73
N ALA A 63 -11.38 -3.84 14.82
CA ALA A 63 -10.30 -3.73 15.82
C ALA A 63 -10.31 -2.46 16.69
N LEU A 64 -11.15 -1.46 16.42
CA LEU A 64 -11.18 -0.20 17.20
C LEU A 64 -11.67 -0.35 18.65
N GLY A 65 -12.34 -1.46 18.99
CA GLY A 65 -12.79 -1.70 20.35
C GLY A 65 -11.61 -2.02 21.30
N ASN A 66 -11.01 -3.19 21.13
CA ASN A 66 -9.83 -3.62 21.88
C ASN A 66 -8.72 -4.08 20.93
N GLY A 67 -7.98 -3.12 20.38
CA GLY A 67 -6.91 -3.40 19.41
C GLY A 67 -5.80 -4.28 19.97
N VAL A 68 -5.49 -4.19 21.27
CA VAL A 68 -4.45 -5.04 21.89
C VAL A 68 -4.87 -6.51 21.89
N GLU A 69 -6.11 -6.79 22.30
CA GLU A 69 -6.63 -8.17 22.29
C GLU A 69 -6.80 -8.69 20.88
N TYR A 70 -7.30 -7.86 19.96
CA TYR A 70 -7.39 -8.20 18.54
C TYR A 70 -6.01 -8.59 17.99
N GLY A 71 -5.00 -7.76 18.21
CA GLY A 71 -3.63 -8.02 17.78
C GLY A 71 -3.08 -9.34 18.33
N LYS A 72 -3.27 -9.60 19.62
CA LYS A 72 -2.86 -10.88 20.25
C LYS A 72 -3.55 -12.09 19.60
N LYS A 73 -4.86 -11.99 19.36
CA LYS A 73 -5.64 -13.05 18.70
C LYS A 73 -5.18 -13.30 17.26
N HIS A 74 -4.72 -12.25 16.58
CA HIS A 74 -4.30 -12.28 15.19
C HIS A 74 -2.78 -12.29 14.99
N HIS A 75 -1.99 -12.63 16.02
CA HIS A 75 -0.52 -12.57 15.98
C HIS A 75 0.11 -13.25 14.76
N ALA A 76 -0.30 -14.49 14.48
CA ALA A 76 0.22 -15.26 13.34
C ALA A 76 -0.15 -14.65 11.98
N GLU A 77 -1.29 -13.95 11.90
CA GLU A 77 -1.66 -13.21 10.69
C GLU A 77 -0.77 -11.97 10.53
N VAL A 78 -0.61 -11.17 11.59
CA VAL A 78 0.26 -9.99 11.57
C VAL A 78 1.70 -10.36 11.21
N GLU A 79 2.25 -11.43 11.79
CA GLU A 79 3.59 -11.90 11.47
C GLU A 79 3.73 -12.28 9.99
N ARG A 80 2.72 -12.93 9.43
CA ARG A 80 2.69 -13.30 8.01
C ARG A 80 2.60 -12.07 7.10
N LEU A 81 1.77 -11.08 7.43
CA LEU A 81 1.66 -9.84 6.67
C LEU A 81 2.97 -9.04 6.72
N ALA A 82 3.61 -8.98 7.89
CA ALA A 82 4.93 -8.38 8.05
C ALA A 82 5.98 -9.08 7.18
N ALA A 83 5.96 -10.42 7.11
CA ALA A 83 6.86 -11.16 6.23
C ALA A 83 6.64 -10.86 4.73
N ILE A 84 5.39 -10.65 4.29
CA ILE A 84 5.10 -10.25 2.90
C ILE A 84 5.58 -8.81 2.64
N SER A 85 5.45 -7.92 3.61
CA SER A 85 6.00 -6.55 3.52
C SER A 85 7.53 -6.56 3.42
N ASP A 86 8.20 -7.39 4.23
CA ASP A 86 9.67 -7.49 4.27
C ASP A 86 10.28 -7.98 2.95
N LEU A 87 9.50 -8.61 2.06
CA LEU A 87 9.97 -8.96 0.71
C LEU A 87 10.42 -7.73 -0.09
N ALA A 88 9.94 -6.52 0.23
CA ALA A 88 10.40 -5.27 -0.39
C ALA A 88 11.90 -4.99 -0.17
N LEU A 89 12.52 -5.61 0.84
CA LEU A 89 13.92 -5.44 1.20
C LEU A 89 14.86 -6.39 0.43
N LEU A 90 14.30 -7.30 -0.37
CA LEU A 90 15.05 -8.24 -1.19
C LEU A 90 15.29 -7.70 -2.61
N ALA A 91 16.20 -8.33 -3.34
CA ALA A 91 16.22 -8.19 -4.79
C ALA A 91 14.91 -8.75 -5.40
N PHE A 92 14.43 -8.16 -6.49
CA PHE A 92 13.16 -8.57 -7.08
C PHE A 92 13.15 -10.05 -7.48
N GLU A 93 14.25 -10.60 -7.98
CA GLU A 93 14.32 -12.01 -8.39
C GLU A 93 14.01 -12.97 -7.23
N ASP A 94 14.44 -12.62 -6.01
CA ASP A 94 14.17 -13.40 -4.80
C ASP A 94 12.75 -13.16 -4.27
N ALA A 95 12.23 -11.93 -4.40
CA ALA A 95 10.89 -11.58 -3.99
C ALA A 95 9.78 -12.09 -4.94
N ARG A 96 10.10 -12.31 -6.23
CA ARG A 96 9.11 -12.61 -7.29
C ARG A 96 8.24 -13.81 -6.96
N LYS A 97 8.85 -14.96 -6.67
CA LYS A 97 8.10 -16.21 -6.41
C LYS A 97 7.23 -16.11 -5.14
N PRO A 98 7.74 -15.62 -4.00
CA PRO A 98 6.92 -15.34 -2.82
C PRO A 98 5.76 -14.38 -3.09
N LEU A 99 5.98 -13.29 -3.83
CA LEU A 99 4.93 -12.32 -4.16
C LEU A 99 3.83 -12.93 -5.04
N ALA A 100 4.20 -13.68 -6.08
CA ALA A 100 3.22 -14.39 -6.91
C ALA A 100 2.38 -15.37 -6.08
N ARG A 101 3.00 -16.08 -5.13
CA ARG A 101 2.30 -16.97 -4.20
C ARG A 101 1.34 -16.20 -3.30
N ALA A 102 1.76 -15.07 -2.75
CA ALA A 102 0.92 -14.24 -1.89
C ALA A 102 -0.27 -13.62 -2.66
N MET A 103 -0.09 -13.23 -3.93
CA MET A 103 -1.18 -12.83 -4.83
C MET A 103 -2.20 -13.96 -5.07
N GLY A 104 -1.75 -15.21 -5.08
CA GLY A 104 -2.61 -16.40 -5.20
C GLY A 104 -3.15 -16.95 -3.87
N SER A 105 -2.96 -16.25 -2.75
CA SER A 105 -3.36 -16.72 -1.43
C SER A 105 -4.89 -16.73 -1.25
N ASP A 106 -5.40 -17.67 -0.46
CA ASP A 106 -6.79 -17.71 0.00
C ASP A 106 -7.12 -16.53 0.93
N LYS A 107 -6.10 -15.94 1.57
CA LYS A 107 -6.25 -14.85 2.54
C LYS A 107 -6.16 -13.50 1.86
N GLN A 108 -7.25 -12.73 1.94
CA GLN A 108 -7.37 -11.42 1.29
C GLN A 108 -6.24 -10.44 1.65
N TRP A 109 -5.74 -10.47 2.89
CA TRP A 109 -4.68 -9.55 3.33
C TRP A 109 -3.29 -9.92 2.81
N ASP A 110 -3.07 -11.19 2.49
CA ASP A 110 -1.84 -11.61 1.80
C ASP A 110 -1.84 -11.05 0.37
N ARG A 111 -2.98 -11.15 -0.33
CA ARG A 111 -3.15 -10.61 -1.69
C ARG A 111 -3.01 -9.09 -1.72
N TYR A 112 -3.60 -8.42 -0.72
CA TYR A 112 -3.49 -6.97 -0.51
C TYR A 112 -2.03 -6.54 -0.34
N TRP A 113 -1.28 -7.16 0.59
CA TRP A 113 0.13 -6.83 0.82
C TRP A 113 1.02 -7.20 -0.35
N ALA A 114 0.74 -8.30 -1.05
CA ALA A 114 1.51 -8.67 -2.23
C ALA A 114 1.49 -7.57 -3.31
N CYS A 115 0.35 -6.92 -3.52
CA CYS A 115 0.23 -5.80 -4.47
C CYS A 115 0.98 -4.55 -3.99
N ILE A 116 0.92 -4.23 -2.69
CA ILE A 116 1.65 -3.11 -2.08
C ILE A 116 3.15 -3.33 -2.24
N THR A 117 3.65 -4.49 -1.80
CA THR A 117 5.07 -4.83 -1.87
C THR A 117 5.55 -4.89 -3.32
N ALA A 118 4.77 -5.44 -4.25
CA ALA A 118 5.11 -5.44 -5.67
C ALA A 118 5.26 -4.01 -6.25
N SER A 119 4.50 -3.03 -5.74
CA SER A 119 4.57 -1.64 -6.17
C SER A 119 5.90 -0.97 -5.80
N VAL A 120 6.57 -1.42 -4.73
CA VAL A 120 7.90 -0.93 -4.33
C VAL A 120 8.95 -1.22 -5.41
N PHE A 121 8.84 -2.37 -6.09
CA PHE A 121 9.75 -2.76 -7.16
C PHE A 121 9.51 -2.03 -8.50
N GLY A 122 8.40 -1.30 -8.64
CA GLY A 122 8.05 -0.58 -9.85
C GLY A 122 8.13 -1.46 -11.11
N LYS A 123 8.76 -0.96 -12.17
CA LYS A 123 8.83 -1.65 -13.48
C LYS A 123 9.50 -3.03 -13.43
N SER A 124 10.35 -3.30 -12.45
CA SER A 124 10.97 -4.62 -12.28
C SER A 124 9.93 -5.69 -11.97
N ALA A 125 8.81 -5.33 -11.34
CA ALA A 125 7.72 -6.25 -11.03
C ALA A 125 6.77 -6.56 -12.21
N LYS A 126 7.10 -6.16 -13.44
CA LYS A 126 6.35 -6.57 -14.66
C LYS A 126 6.04 -8.07 -14.75
N PRO A 127 6.93 -8.99 -14.33
CA PRO A 127 6.62 -10.42 -14.36
C PRO A 127 5.44 -10.85 -13.47
N LEU A 128 4.95 -10.01 -12.55
CA LEU A 128 3.78 -10.24 -11.70
C LEU A 128 2.46 -9.71 -12.30
N VAL A 129 2.49 -9.09 -13.49
CA VAL A 129 1.30 -8.48 -14.11
C VAL A 129 0.18 -9.48 -14.30
N HIS A 130 0.49 -10.70 -14.72
CA HIS A 130 -0.53 -11.73 -14.94
C HIS A 130 -1.24 -12.12 -13.63
N ASP A 131 -0.49 -12.26 -12.54
CA ASP A 131 -1.06 -12.61 -11.23
C ASP A 131 -1.89 -11.46 -10.67
N ALA A 132 -1.39 -10.22 -10.76
CA ALA A 132 -2.12 -9.04 -10.30
C ALA A 132 -3.40 -8.76 -11.11
N LYS A 133 -3.43 -9.08 -12.42
CA LYS A 133 -4.64 -8.89 -13.24
C LYS A 133 -5.82 -9.74 -12.75
N LYS A 134 -5.57 -10.93 -12.20
CA LYS A 134 -6.62 -11.79 -11.63
C LYS A 134 -7.29 -11.14 -10.41
N LEU A 135 -6.57 -10.26 -9.72
CA LEU A 135 -7.04 -9.57 -8.51
C LEU A 135 -7.91 -8.34 -8.81
N LEU A 136 -8.02 -7.91 -10.08
CA LEU A 136 -8.92 -6.81 -10.45
C LEU A 136 -10.41 -7.15 -10.25
N SER A 137 -10.73 -8.44 -10.14
CA SER A 137 -12.06 -8.97 -9.84
C SER A 137 -12.15 -9.67 -8.48
N ASP A 138 -11.21 -9.39 -7.57
CA ASP A 138 -11.19 -9.96 -6.22
C ASP A 138 -12.50 -9.67 -5.46
N GLU A 139 -12.96 -10.54 -4.57
CA GLU A 139 -14.15 -10.24 -3.76
C GLU A 139 -13.94 -8.99 -2.87
N ASN A 140 -12.71 -8.80 -2.37
CA ASN A 140 -12.35 -7.70 -1.49
C ASN A 140 -12.00 -6.44 -2.29
N LEU A 141 -12.74 -5.35 -2.04
CA LEU A 141 -12.58 -4.07 -2.72
C LEU A 141 -11.17 -3.46 -2.58
N MET A 142 -10.54 -3.61 -1.42
CA MET A 142 -9.20 -3.07 -1.19
C MET A 142 -8.12 -3.89 -1.90
N VAL A 143 -8.33 -5.19 -2.10
CA VAL A 143 -7.45 -6.00 -2.96
C VAL A 143 -7.56 -5.55 -4.42
N ARG A 144 -8.78 -5.35 -4.95
CA ARG A 144 -8.97 -4.80 -6.31
C ARG A 144 -8.27 -3.46 -6.48
N ALA A 145 -8.43 -2.57 -5.50
CA ALA A 145 -7.85 -1.22 -5.54
C ALA A 145 -6.31 -1.25 -5.56
N ARG A 146 -5.68 -2.07 -4.70
CA ARG A 146 -4.21 -2.22 -4.68
C ARG A 146 -3.67 -2.90 -5.94
N ALA A 147 -4.39 -3.89 -6.49
CA ALA A 147 -4.00 -4.51 -7.75
C ALA A 147 -4.03 -3.50 -8.91
N ALA A 148 -5.08 -2.68 -8.98
CA ALA A 148 -5.18 -1.59 -9.95
C ALA A 148 -4.06 -0.56 -9.76
N GLU A 149 -3.81 -0.10 -8.53
CA GLU A 149 -2.72 0.82 -8.21
C GLU A 149 -1.35 0.28 -8.65
N PHE A 150 -1.04 -0.97 -8.32
CA PHE A 150 0.19 -1.63 -8.75
C PHE A 150 0.33 -1.63 -10.27
N LEU A 151 -0.66 -2.16 -10.98
CA LEU A 151 -0.65 -2.26 -12.45
C LEU A 151 -0.57 -0.88 -13.13
N GLY A 152 -1.29 0.11 -12.59
CA GLY A 152 -1.26 1.49 -13.06
C GLY A 152 0.09 2.16 -12.82
N SER A 153 0.71 1.94 -11.65
CA SER A 153 1.99 2.55 -11.28
C SER A 153 3.14 2.17 -12.23
N ILE A 154 3.04 1.00 -12.87
CA ILE A 154 4.00 0.45 -13.84
C ILE A 154 3.55 0.57 -15.29
N LYS A 155 2.40 1.21 -15.56
CA LYS A 155 1.79 1.37 -16.89
C LYS A 155 1.43 0.05 -17.60
N ALA A 156 1.02 -0.96 -16.84
CA ALA A 156 0.60 -2.27 -17.40
C ALA A 156 -0.89 -2.34 -17.76
N LEU A 157 -1.71 -1.42 -17.25
CA LEU A 157 -3.16 -1.32 -17.45
C LEU A 157 -3.61 0.11 -17.12
N ASP A 158 -4.77 0.53 -17.64
CA ASP A 158 -5.49 1.69 -17.12
C ASP A 158 -6.23 1.31 -15.82
N PRO A 159 -5.82 1.84 -14.65
CA PRO A 159 -6.40 1.46 -13.36
C PRO A 159 -7.77 2.11 -13.10
N MET A 160 -8.13 3.17 -13.84
CA MET A 160 -9.26 4.02 -13.50
C MET A 160 -10.61 3.32 -13.55
N PRO A 161 -10.92 2.44 -14.54
CA PRO A 161 -12.16 1.69 -14.54
C PRO A 161 -12.35 0.83 -13.28
N THR A 162 -11.29 0.16 -12.81
CA THR A 162 -11.35 -0.65 -11.59
C THR A 162 -11.56 0.23 -10.35
N LEU A 163 -10.83 1.35 -10.24
CA LEU A 163 -10.95 2.26 -9.10
C LEU A 163 -12.32 2.94 -9.05
N ILE A 164 -12.89 3.34 -10.18
CA ILE A 164 -14.26 3.86 -10.28
C ILE A 164 -15.26 2.78 -9.84
N GLY A 165 -15.07 1.53 -10.29
CA GLY A 165 -15.87 0.39 -9.84
C GLY A 165 -15.85 0.24 -8.32
N VAL A 166 -14.67 0.27 -7.71
CA VAL A 166 -14.50 0.21 -6.24
C VAL A 166 -15.22 1.37 -5.54
N LEU A 167 -15.04 2.61 -6.02
CA LEU A 167 -15.71 3.80 -5.46
C LEU A 167 -17.24 3.69 -5.51
N ASN A 168 -17.78 3.14 -6.61
CA ASN A 168 -19.22 2.99 -6.82
C ASN A 168 -19.80 1.80 -6.05
N GLU A 169 -19.00 0.77 -5.77
CA GLU A 169 -19.44 -0.42 -5.04
C GLU A 169 -19.41 -0.21 -3.52
N SER A 170 -18.37 0.46 -3.01
CA SER A 170 -18.10 0.61 -1.58
C SER A 170 -19.20 1.35 -0.82
N LYS A 171 -19.39 0.92 0.42
CA LYS A 171 -20.26 1.56 1.41
C LYS A 171 -19.47 2.16 2.59
N SER A 172 -18.15 1.95 2.63
CA SER A 172 -17.26 2.41 3.69
C SER A 172 -16.62 3.75 3.31
N THR A 173 -16.71 4.73 4.20
CA THR A 173 -16.03 6.02 4.02
C THR A 173 -14.50 5.88 3.95
N GLN A 174 -13.93 4.90 4.66
CA GLN A 174 -12.50 4.63 4.68
C GLN A 174 -12.05 4.02 3.36
N GLU A 175 -12.75 3.03 2.83
CA GLU A 175 -12.45 2.45 1.52
C GLU A 175 -12.53 3.49 0.40
N ILE A 176 -13.56 4.34 0.43
CA ILE A 176 -13.72 5.46 -0.52
C ILE A 176 -12.53 6.40 -0.45
N LEU A 177 -12.14 6.84 0.75
CA LEU A 177 -11.00 7.75 0.95
C LEU A 177 -9.69 7.13 0.48
N LEU A 178 -9.41 5.89 0.86
CA LEU A 178 -8.21 5.15 0.45
C LEU A 178 -8.16 5.01 -1.08
N THR A 179 -9.29 4.69 -1.71
CA THR A 179 -9.37 4.56 -3.17
C THR A 179 -9.15 5.92 -3.85
N PHE A 180 -9.72 7.01 -3.33
CA PHE A 180 -9.44 8.35 -3.85
C PHE A 180 -7.97 8.77 -3.69
N ASN A 181 -7.29 8.37 -2.62
CA ASN A 181 -5.86 8.62 -2.48
C ASN A 181 -5.06 7.94 -3.60
N MET A 182 -5.42 6.70 -3.98
CA MET A 182 -4.82 6.00 -5.11
C MET A 182 -5.11 6.70 -6.44
N VAL A 183 -6.36 7.13 -6.66
CA VAL A 183 -6.75 7.91 -7.85
C VAL A 183 -5.90 9.18 -7.98
N VAL A 184 -5.78 9.94 -6.89
CA VAL A 184 -4.97 11.17 -6.85
C VAL A 184 -3.51 10.86 -7.19
N TYR A 185 -2.91 9.85 -6.57
CA TYR A 185 -1.55 9.42 -6.88
C TYR A 185 -1.37 9.06 -8.36
N LEU A 186 -2.26 8.24 -8.92
CA LEU A 186 -2.19 7.79 -10.32
C LEU A 186 -2.44 8.92 -11.31
N ARG A 187 -3.32 9.87 -10.99
CA ARG A 187 -3.55 11.05 -11.82
C ARG A 187 -2.32 11.98 -11.78
N ASP A 188 -1.92 12.40 -10.59
CA ASP A 188 -0.94 13.48 -10.42
C ASP A 188 0.48 13.02 -10.74
N TYR A 189 0.84 11.78 -10.41
CA TYR A 189 2.21 11.28 -10.55
C TYR A 189 2.38 10.26 -11.68
N LYS A 190 1.29 9.69 -12.21
CA LYS A 190 1.34 8.77 -13.35
C LYS A 190 0.64 9.33 -14.58
N GLY A 191 -0.10 10.43 -14.51
CA GLY A 191 -0.72 11.08 -15.67
C GLY A 191 -1.92 10.34 -16.24
N TYR A 192 -2.64 9.57 -15.42
CA TYR A 192 -3.92 8.99 -15.84
C TYR A 192 -5.03 10.05 -15.78
N ALA A 193 -5.91 10.08 -16.78
CA ALA A 193 -7.11 10.89 -16.72
C ALA A 193 -8.12 10.30 -15.72
N PHE A 194 -8.82 11.14 -14.98
CA PHE A 194 -9.87 10.70 -14.07
C PHE A 194 -11.11 11.57 -14.26
N ASP A 195 -12.24 10.94 -14.55
CA ASP A 195 -13.52 11.59 -14.73
C ASP A 195 -14.41 11.35 -13.51
N LEU A 196 -14.52 12.38 -12.67
CA LEU A 196 -15.30 12.32 -11.44
C LEU A 196 -16.80 12.14 -11.71
N SER A 197 -17.31 12.47 -12.91
CA SER A 197 -18.73 12.34 -13.23
C SER A 197 -19.20 10.87 -13.29
N GLN A 198 -18.27 9.93 -13.47
CA GLN A 198 -18.53 8.49 -13.44
C GLN A 198 -18.66 7.92 -12.02
N VAL A 199 -18.32 8.73 -11.00
CA VAL A 199 -18.38 8.31 -9.59
C VAL A 199 -19.78 8.56 -9.01
N LYS A 200 -20.37 7.50 -8.48
CA LYS A 200 -21.69 7.44 -7.84
C LYS A 200 -21.55 6.82 -6.46
N LEU A 201 -21.01 7.59 -5.50
CA LEU A 201 -20.77 7.12 -4.14
C LEU A 201 -22.08 6.73 -3.45
N LYS A 202 -22.12 5.55 -2.83
CA LYS A 202 -23.26 5.07 -2.03
C LYS A 202 -23.32 5.70 -0.64
N THR A 203 -22.16 6.11 -0.12
CA THR A 203 -22.03 6.76 1.19
C THR A 203 -21.34 8.10 1.00
N LYS A 204 -21.89 9.16 1.62
CA LYS A 204 -21.29 10.50 1.66
C LYS A 204 -20.86 10.80 3.09
N GLY A 205 -19.62 11.26 3.28
CA GLY A 205 -19.08 11.58 4.61
C GLY A 205 -17.57 11.42 4.69
N GLY A 206 -17.01 11.82 5.84
CA GLY A 206 -15.57 11.83 6.09
C GLY A 206 -14.79 12.76 5.16
N GLU A 207 -13.50 12.47 4.98
CA GLU A 207 -12.55 13.28 4.19
C GLU A 207 -12.69 13.10 2.66
N SER A 208 -13.65 12.28 2.21
CA SER A 208 -13.89 12.01 0.79
C SER A 208 -14.33 13.26 0.02
N SER A 209 -15.03 14.20 0.67
CA SER A 209 -15.44 15.49 0.09
C SER A 209 -14.24 16.32 -0.35
N ARG A 210 -13.19 16.39 0.49
CA ARG A 210 -11.94 17.11 0.16
C ARG A 210 -11.29 16.53 -1.09
N ARG A 211 -11.34 15.20 -1.28
CA ARG A 211 -10.82 14.55 -2.48
C ARG A 211 -11.66 14.86 -3.70
N THR A 212 -12.98 14.88 -3.60
CA THR A 212 -13.84 15.26 -4.73
C THR A 212 -13.69 16.74 -5.11
N ASP A 213 -13.49 17.63 -4.14
CA ASP A 213 -13.23 19.06 -4.40
C ASP A 213 -11.90 19.25 -5.14
N TYR A 214 -10.85 18.60 -4.68
CA TYR A 214 -9.55 18.58 -5.35
C TYR A 214 -9.65 17.99 -6.77
N LEU A 215 -10.35 16.87 -6.93
CA LEU A 215 -10.48 16.17 -8.21
C LEU A 215 -11.35 16.91 -9.22
N SER A 216 -12.28 17.75 -8.76
CA SER A 216 -13.13 18.60 -9.61
C SER A 216 -12.49 19.95 -9.98
N GLY A 217 -11.29 20.25 -9.49
CA GLY A 217 -10.62 21.55 -9.68
C GLY A 217 -11.24 22.68 -8.86
N LYS A 218 -12.15 22.37 -7.92
CA LYS A 218 -12.78 23.34 -7.01
C LYS A 218 -11.98 23.55 -5.73
N GLY A 219 -11.10 22.62 -5.38
CA GLY A 219 -10.22 22.72 -4.23
C GLY A 219 -9.12 23.77 -4.45
N LYS A 220 -9.09 24.80 -3.61
CA LYS A 220 -7.89 25.64 -3.45
C LYS A 220 -6.85 24.82 -2.69
N LEU A 221 -5.60 24.82 -3.18
CA LEU A 221 -4.43 24.33 -2.45
C LEU A 221 -4.26 25.07 -1.12
#